data_AF-A0A2E0RXN2-F1
#
_entry.id   AF-A0A2E0RXN2-F1
#
_cell.length_a   1.000
_cell.length_b   1.000
_cell.length_c   1.000
_cell.angle_alpha   90.00
_cell.angle_beta   90.00
_cell.angle_gamma   90.00
#
_symmetry.space_group_name_H-M   'P 1'
#
loop_
_entity.id
_entity.type
_entity.pdbx_description
1 polymer ?
#
loop_
_entity_poly.entity_id
_entity_poly.type
_entity_poly.pdbx_seq_one_letter_code
_entity_poly.pdbx_strand_id
1 'polypeptide(L)'
;MDDRIERQLRDLARGARAEVEAGLDVEAELTTTQRHDPASVTLAREARPGDRAGTRRAGWLAVAAIAIVALTAGFWFVGGRDDSIEVASTATSGAPPTTATNTVTATPVATTVPASDPPPATTAPSAPDPSSPTSPASSLATPATSAATGTSDPPVTTVVATTAPPAPSTTEPAGSQDVPLVEWRDLRWEAASIDRRCPSGGTGCTQLEYGADGIPLTYDPTTRELTRHSTPPVTATLPAEYGDSYVVHPGTDDVVYLVVDPETPAELAVDVVAVTLAAGDAGRELGRWARVTDNVGDSELVATPAGLVNVGCCGPDEVRPAPDAEVLVPWLDLDGEPVTFDAPTFRVEVVYPTLVVHRDDPVTGTTRTWTYEPAGEWQPRGMPTLTATYDGGFLATEFGQGYSIARGYTDGSIDQIVIDDVLYVDAVDPAGRFEVADVGEIDGRSARVDPFPDGVDTWDGRAEFGEPGTGTIELPGIDEAVDAGATWATSPVEFAAAVAGSPEVNEVRTIDATRWSEGEWTVEVTTSNLFDDSVEAVRWVLVLTRGDDGRFRFESGQWSQSCQPGRGHQEFSPDLCI
;
A
#
# COMPACT_ATOMS: atom_id res chain seq x y z
N MET A 1 -0.34 23.05 47.48
CA MET A 1 -0.70 24.37 46.89
C MET A 1 -1.60 25.10 47.89
N ASP A 2 -1.39 26.38 48.14
CA ASP A 2 -2.13 27.15 49.18
C ASP A 2 -3.57 27.44 48.71
N ASP A 3 -4.59 27.12 49.53
CA ASP A 3 -6.04 27.27 49.26
C ASP A 3 -6.45 28.69 48.84
N ARG A 4 -5.57 29.67 49.11
CA ARG A 4 -5.74 31.04 48.65
C ARG A 4 -5.50 31.19 47.14
N ILE A 5 -4.51 30.49 46.60
CA ILE A 5 -4.16 30.56 45.17
C ILE A 5 -5.23 29.86 44.34
N GLU A 6 -5.73 28.72 44.80
CA GLU A 6 -6.80 27.99 44.10
C GLU A 6 -8.11 28.80 44.04
N ARG A 7 -8.46 29.51 45.11
CA ARG A 7 -9.62 30.41 45.11
C ARG A 7 -9.44 31.59 44.17
N GLN A 8 -8.26 32.21 44.15
CA GLN A 8 -7.98 33.31 43.22
C GLN A 8 -8.07 32.86 41.75
N LEU A 9 -7.60 31.65 41.43
CA LEU A 9 -7.67 31.10 40.08
C LEU A 9 -9.11 30.75 39.67
N ARG A 10 -9.94 30.20 40.57
CA ARG A 10 -11.36 29.97 40.28
C ARG A 10 -12.14 31.27 40.07
N ASP A 11 -11.84 32.30 40.85
CA ASP A 11 -12.51 33.60 40.70
C ASP A 11 -12.08 34.30 39.39
N LEU A 12 -10.82 34.16 38.98
CA LEU A 12 -10.32 34.59 37.66
C LEU A 12 -11.01 33.85 36.51
N ALA A 13 -11.15 32.52 36.62
CA ALA A 13 -11.82 31.71 35.60
C ALA A 13 -13.31 32.07 35.46
N ARG A 14 -14.00 32.35 36.57
CA ARG A 14 -15.40 32.82 36.53
C ARG A 14 -15.52 34.22 35.93
N GLY A 15 -14.57 35.12 36.22
CA GLY A 15 -14.52 36.45 35.62
C GLY A 15 -14.34 36.42 34.10
N ALA A 16 -13.38 35.62 33.63
CA ALA A 16 -13.10 35.46 32.20
C ALA A 16 -14.31 34.88 31.44
N ARG A 17 -15.01 33.90 32.03
CA ARG A 17 -16.23 33.32 31.44
C ARG A 17 -17.36 34.36 31.32
N ALA A 18 -17.56 35.18 32.35
CA ALA A 18 -18.60 36.20 32.34
C ALA A 18 -18.33 37.31 31.30
N GLU A 19 -17.07 37.66 31.03
CA GLU A 19 -16.71 38.61 29.97
C GLU A 19 -16.94 38.05 28.57
N VAL A 20 -16.66 36.76 28.34
CA VAL A 20 -16.93 36.09 27.06
C VAL A 20 -18.44 35.98 26.81
N GLU A 21 -19.21 35.61 27.83
CA GLU A 21 -20.68 35.54 27.73
C GLU A 21 -21.32 36.93 27.52
N ALA A 22 -20.71 38.01 28.02
CA ALA A 22 -21.18 39.38 27.80
C ALA A 22 -20.80 39.97 26.42
N GLY A 23 -19.80 39.38 25.74
CA GLY A 23 -19.31 39.84 24.43
C GLY A 23 -19.98 39.19 23.21
N LEU A 24 -20.72 38.10 23.41
CA LEU A 24 -21.35 37.33 22.33
C LEU A 24 -22.86 37.59 22.28
N ASP A 25 -23.27 38.61 21.52
CA ASP A 25 -24.69 38.79 21.12
C ASP A 25 -24.99 37.89 19.92
N VAL A 26 -25.12 36.59 20.21
CA VAL A 26 -25.35 35.52 19.23
C VAL A 26 -26.67 35.75 18.46
N GLU A 27 -27.67 36.34 19.11
CA GLU A 27 -28.97 36.65 18.50
C GLU A 27 -28.85 37.76 17.44
N ALA A 28 -28.03 38.78 17.68
CA ALA A 28 -27.80 39.86 16.72
C ALA A 28 -27.06 39.40 15.45
N GLU A 29 -26.09 38.49 15.57
CA GLU A 29 -25.39 37.92 14.40
C GLU A 29 -26.29 37.00 13.58
N LEU A 30 -27.08 36.13 14.22
CA LEU A 30 -28.02 35.24 13.51
C LEU A 30 -29.11 36.01 12.75
N THR A 31 -29.58 37.13 13.30
CA THR A 31 -30.58 37.99 12.64
C THR A 31 -30.01 38.71 11.41
N THR A 32 -28.69 38.91 11.37
CA THR A 32 -28.02 39.58 10.25
C THR A 32 -27.84 38.61 9.06
N THR A 33 -27.60 37.33 9.35
CA THR A 33 -27.42 36.28 8.33
C THR A 33 -28.75 35.86 7.69
N GLN A 34 -29.87 35.93 8.42
CA GLN A 34 -31.19 35.50 7.94
C GLN A 34 -31.89 36.50 7.00
N ARG A 35 -31.31 37.69 6.76
CA ARG A 35 -31.88 38.75 5.91
C ARG A 35 -31.35 38.80 4.48
N HIS A 36 -30.53 37.84 4.04
CA HIS A 36 -30.10 37.76 2.65
C HIS A 36 -31.06 36.92 1.80
N ASP A 37 -31.81 37.63 0.96
CA ASP A 37 -32.80 37.16 0.00
C ASP A 37 -32.12 36.35 -1.14
N PRO A 38 -32.58 35.13 -1.47
CA PRO A 38 -31.95 34.28 -2.49
C PRO A 38 -32.16 34.72 -3.96
N ALA A 39 -32.79 35.87 -4.21
CA ALA A 39 -33.18 36.29 -5.57
C ALA A 39 -32.15 37.09 -6.38
N SER A 40 -30.89 37.22 -5.95
CA SER A 40 -29.86 37.98 -6.70
C SER A 40 -28.60 37.18 -7.00
N VAL A 41 -28.73 36.15 -7.84
CA VAL A 41 -27.59 35.51 -8.54
C VAL A 41 -27.81 35.61 -10.04
N THR A 42 -27.69 36.81 -10.58
CA THR A 42 -27.35 37.02 -11.99
C THR A 42 -26.77 38.42 -12.15
N LEU A 43 -25.59 38.50 -12.79
CA LEU A 43 -24.80 39.68 -13.12
C LEU A 43 -23.83 40.19 -12.05
N ALA A 44 -22.56 39.76 -12.15
CA ALA A 44 -21.44 40.70 -12.27
C ALA A 44 -20.16 39.96 -12.66
N ARG A 45 -19.81 40.08 -13.94
CA ARG A 45 -18.48 39.90 -14.49
C ARG A 45 -17.70 41.21 -14.27
N GLU A 46 -16.40 41.09 -14.00
CA GLU A 46 -15.37 42.15 -13.94
C GLU A 46 -15.41 43.15 -12.75
N ALA A 47 -14.51 42.94 -11.78
CA ALA A 47 -13.81 44.02 -11.07
C ALA A 47 -12.44 43.55 -10.54
N ARG A 48 -11.40 44.35 -10.83
CA ARG A 48 -10.01 44.20 -10.36
C ARG A 48 -9.87 44.40 -8.84
N PRO A 49 -8.79 43.89 -8.20
CA PRO A 49 -8.61 43.95 -6.75
C PRO A 49 -8.01 45.31 -6.33
N GLY A 50 -8.58 45.89 -5.27
CA GLY A 50 -8.05 47.07 -4.60
C GLY A 50 -8.48 47.12 -3.12
N ASP A 51 -7.47 47.00 -2.25
CA ASP A 51 -7.36 47.53 -0.89
C ASP A 51 -8.59 47.50 0.04
N ARG A 52 -8.87 46.36 0.69
CA ARG A 52 -9.49 46.30 2.04
C ARG A 52 -9.12 45.01 2.80
N ALA A 53 -7.88 44.88 3.26
CA ALA A 53 -7.46 43.80 4.15
C ALA A 53 -6.75 44.35 5.41
N GLY A 54 -7.47 45.12 6.23
CA GLY A 54 -6.89 45.75 7.43
C GLY A 54 -7.51 45.33 8.76
N THR A 55 -8.81 45.00 8.81
CA THR A 55 -9.53 44.89 10.09
C THR A 55 -9.94 43.47 10.47
N ARG A 56 -9.93 42.50 9.54
CA ARG A 56 -10.32 41.10 9.83
C ARG A 56 -9.20 40.25 10.44
N ARG A 57 -7.93 40.62 10.24
CA ARG A 57 -6.78 39.85 10.77
C ARG A 57 -6.54 40.04 12.27
N ALA A 58 -6.91 41.20 12.83
CA ALA A 58 -6.71 41.47 14.25
C ALA A 58 -7.65 40.67 15.17
N GLY A 59 -8.88 40.37 14.73
CA GLY A 59 -9.83 39.56 15.50
C GLY A 59 -9.40 38.10 15.63
N TRP A 60 -8.93 37.50 14.53
CA TRP A 60 -8.48 36.10 14.51
C TRP A 60 -7.21 35.86 15.33
N LEU A 61 -6.27 36.81 15.33
CA LEU A 61 -5.04 36.69 16.14
C LEU A 61 -5.33 36.76 17.64
N ALA A 62 -6.35 37.51 18.07
CA ALA A 62 -6.74 37.58 19.48
C ALA A 62 -7.38 36.26 19.97
N VAL A 63 -8.22 35.63 19.14
CA VAL A 63 -8.84 34.33 19.47
C VAL A 63 -7.80 33.21 19.50
N ALA A 64 -6.87 33.19 18.55
CA ALA A 64 -5.79 32.20 18.53
C ALA A 64 -4.86 32.33 19.76
N ALA A 65 -4.52 33.55 20.17
CA ALA A 65 -3.69 33.78 21.36
C ALA A 65 -4.36 33.29 22.66
N ILE A 66 -5.69 33.43 22.78
CA ILE A 66 -6.45 32.96 23.94
C ILE A 66 -6.51 31.43 23.99
N ALA A 67 -6.68 30.76 22.83
CA ALA A 67 -6.69 29.30 22.74
C ALA A 67 -5.32 28.69 23.12
N ILE A 68 -4.22 29.31 22.71
CA ILE A 68 -2.85 28.85 23.04
C ILE A 68 -2.57 28.99 24.54
N VAL A 69 -3.02 30.06 25.19
CA VAL A 69 -2.87 30.24 26.65
C VAL A 69 -3.71 29.21 27.43
N ALA A 70 -4.89 28.85 26.95
CA ALA A 70 -5.73 27.82 27.59
C ALA A 70 -5.11 26.41 27.47
N LEU A 71 -4.54 26.07 26.31
CA LEU A 71 -3.91 24.76 26.07
C LEU A 71 -2.59 24.60 26.85
N THR A 72 -1.76 25.64 26.90
CA THR A 72 -0.50 25.61 27.67
C THR A 72 -0.74 25.55 29.18
N ALA A 73 -1.82 26.15 29.70
CA ALA A 73 -2.22 26.02 31.10
C ALA A 73 -2.75 24.61 31.45
N GLY A 74 -3.43 23.94 30.51
CA GLY A 74 -3.89 22.56 30.68
C GLY A 74 -2.73 21.56 30.76
N PHE A 75 -1.70 21.75 29.93
CA PHE A 75 -0.53 20.87 29.87
C PHE A 75 0.32 20.91 31.17
N TRP A 76 0.45 22.08 31.78
CA TRP A 76 1.17 22.24 33.06
C TRP A 76 0.42 21.63 34.27
N PHE A 77 -0.89 21.42 34.17
CA PHE A 77 -1.69 20.84 35.26
C PHE A 77 -1.67 19.31 35.28
N VAL A 78 -1.32 18.66 34.16
CA VAL A 78 -1.24 17.19 34.05
C VAL A 78 0.17 16.67 34.41
N GLY A 79 1.23 17.44 34.15
CA GLY A 79 2.62 17.04 34.39
C GLY A 79 3.16 17.23 35.83
N GLY A 80 2.31 17.60 36.80
CA GLY A 80 2.73 18.04 38.14
C GLY A 80 2.26 17.17 39.30
N ARG A 81 2.21 15.84 39.16
CA ARG A 81 1.98 14.91 40.28
C ARG A 81 3.18 14.01 40.51
N ASP A 82 3.86 14.24 41.62
CA ASP A 82 4.93 13.41 42.18
C ASP A 82 4.47 12.00 42.55
N ASP A 83 5.39 11.06 42.35
CA ASP A 83 5.37 9.65 42.72
C ASP A 83 5.11 9.40 44.21
N SER A 84 4.06 8.63 44.51
CA SER A 84 4.03 7.59 45.55
C SER A 84 2.62 7.00 45.67
N ILE A 85 2.34 5.97 44.89
CA ILE A 85 1.25 5.04 45.20
C ILE A 85 1.90 3.71 45.59
N GLU A 86 1.77 3.37 46.86
CA GLU A 86 2.14 2.08 47.40
C GLU A 86 1.40 0.97 46.65
N VAL A 87 2.16 -0.02 46.18
CA VAL A 87 1.67 -1.26 45.58
C VAL A 87 0.91 -2.06 46.63
N ALA A 88 -0.42 -2.06 46.54
CA ALA A 88 -1.27 -3.02 47.24
C ALA A 88 -1.41 -4.29 46.39
N SER A 89 -0.95 -5.39 46.98
CA SER A 89 -0.94 -6.75 46.45
C SER A 89 -2.31 -7.23 45.93
N THR A 90 -2.30 -7.75 44.70
CA THR A 90 -3.06 -8.92 44.19
C THR A 90 -4.49 -9.14 44.67
N ALA A 91 -5.46 -8.74 43.85
CA ALA A 91 -6.74 -9.42 43.73
C ALA A 91 -6.71 -10.33 42.49
N THR A 92 -6.57 -11.63 42.70
CA THR A 92 -6.77 -12.67 41.69
C THR A 92 -8.25 -12.67 41.28
N SER A 93 -8.58 -12.07 40.14
CA SER A 93 -9.86 -12.29 39.48
C SER A 93 -9.72 -13.49 38.55
N GLY A 94 -10.03 -14.67 39.09
CA GLY A 94 -10.29 -15.87 38.28
C GLY A 94 -11.67 -15.76 37.67
N ALA A 95 -11.76 -15.20 36.46
CA ALA A 95 -12.86 -15.47 35.55
C ALA A 95 -12.40 -16.58 34.58
N PRO A 96 -13.14 -17.69 34.43
CA PRO A 96 -12.76 -18.73 33.47
C PRO A 96 -12.88 -18.18 32.04
N PRO A 97 -12.05 -18.66 31.10
CA PRO A 97 -12.16 -18.28 29.70
C PRO A 97 -13.52 -18.73 29.15
N THR A 98 -14.32 -17.79 28.67
CA THR A 98 -15.49 -18.08 27.85
C THR A 98 -14.98 -18.50 26.48
N THR A 99 -14.98 -19.80 26.21
CA THR A 99 -14.78 -20.35 24.87
C THR A 99 -15.96 -19.89 24.00
N ALA A 100 -15.77 -18.83 23.21
CA ALA A 100 -16.68 -18.49 22.14
C ALA A 100 -16.54 -19.57 21.06
N THR A 101 -17.52 -20.47 20.97
CA THR A 101 -17.60 -21.45 19.89
C THR A 101 -18.32 -20.76 18.73
N ASN A 102 -17.57 -20.24 17.76
CA ASN A 102 -18.14 -19.78 16.50
C ASN A 102 -18.81 -20.97 15.81
N THR A 103 -20.14 -21.00 15.86
CA THR A 103 -20.95 -22.02 15.20
C THR A 103 -21.47 -21.43 13.90
N VAL A 104 -20.77 -21.70 12.79
CA VAL A 104 -21.27 -21.42 11.45
C VAL A 104 -22.48 -22.32 11.21
N THR A 105 -23.68 -21.75 11.25
CA THR A 105 -24.92 -22.47 10.95
C THR A 105 -25.20 -22.33 9.46
N ALA A 106 -24.65 -23.23 8.65
CA ALA A 106 -25.05 -23.38 7.26
C ALA A 106 -26.50 -23.88 7.20
N THR A 107 -27.42 -23.02 6.79
CA THR A 107 -28.80 -23.41 6.46
C THR A 107 -28.84 -23.81 4.99
N PRO A 108 -29.06 -25.08 4.63
CA PRO A 108 -29.17 -25.47 3.23
C PRO A 108 -30.49 -24.94 2.65
N VAL A 109 -30.40 -23.92 1.80
CA VAL A 109 -31.51 -23.51 0.94
C VAL A 109 -31.55 -24.48 -0.24
N ALA A 110 -32.56 -25.35 -0.26
CA ALA A 110 -32.81 -26.25 -1.38
C ALA A 110 -33.42 -25.46 -2.55
N THR A 111 -32.58 -25.03 -3.49
CA THR A 111 -33.01 -24.47 -4.77
C THR A 111 -33.29 -25.60 -5.75
N THR A 112 -34.58 -25.89 -6.00
CA THR A 112 -35.00 -26.77 -7.10
C THR A 112 -34.89 -26.03 -8.43
N VAL A 113 -33.87 -26.35 -9.23
CA VAL A 113 -33.72 -25.91 -10.63
C VAL A 113 -34.54 -26.86 -11.53
N PRO A 114 -35.40 -26.35 -12.45
CA PRO A 114 -36.06 -27.19 -13.44
C PRO A 114 -35.07 -27.65 -14.51
N ALA A 115 -35.09 -28.95 -14.80
CA ALA A 115 -34.26 -29.58 -15.81
C ALA A 115 -34.52 -28.94 -17.20
N SER A 116 -33.44 -28.46 -17.82
CA SER A 116 -33.43 -28.01 -19.21
C SER A 116 -33.12 -29.20 -20.13
N ASP A 117 -33.83 -29.27 -21.27
CA ASP A 117 -33.67 -30.30 -22.29
C ASP A 117 -32.24 -30.34 -22.87
N PRO A 118 -31.74 -31.53 -23.27
CA PRO A 118 -30.42 -31.66 -23.86
C PRO A 118 -30.37 -31.04 -25.27
N PRO A 119 -29.27 -30.36 -25.64
CA PRO A 119 -29.08 -29.82 -26.97
C PRO A 119 -28.90 -30.93 -28.03
N PRO A 120 -29.23 -30.66 -29.31
CA PRO A 120 -29.09 -31.63 -30.39
C PRO A 120 -27.62 -31.92 -30.70
N ALA A 121 -27.32 -33.19 -30.96
CA ALA A 121 -25.99 -33.67 -31.31
C ALA A 121 -25.54 -33.13 -32.68
N THR A 122 -24.44 -32.39 -32.69
CA THR A 122 -23.73 -31.96 -33.91
C THR A 122 -22.61 -32.94 -34.21
N THR A 123 -22.72 -33.65 -35.34
CA THR A 123 -21.67 -34.50 -35.92
C THR A 123 -20.49 -33.67 -36.42
N ALA A 124 -19.29 -33.93 -35.89
CA ALA A 124 -18.01 -33.41 -36.41
C ALA A 124 -17.44 -34.33 -37.52
N PRO A 125 -16.67 -33.80 -38.50
CA PRO A 125 -16.02 -34.59 -39.53
C PRO A 125 -14.66 -35.14 -39.08
N SER A 126 -14.36 -36.36 -39.54
CA SER A 126 -13.15 -37.12 -39.25
C SER A 126 -11.85 -36.45 -39.72
N ALA A 127 -10.82 -36.47 -38.86
CA ALA A 127 -9.43 -36.16 -39.20
C ALA A 127 -8.67 -37.44 -39.63
N PRO A 128 -7.62 -37.33 -40.47
CA PRO A 128 -6.83 -38.47 -40.93
C PRO A 128 -5.63 -38.81 -40.02
N ASP A 129 -5.28 -40.10 -39.99
CA ASP A 129 -4.17 -40.75 -39.28
C ASP A 129 -2.78 -40.11 -39.52
N PRO A 130 -1.91 -40.00 -38.49
CA PRO A 130 -0.49 -39.80 -38.69
C PRO A 130 0.28 -41.13 -38.66
N SER A 131 1.10 -41.31 -39.70
CA SER A 131 2.02 -42.43 -39.88
C SER A 131 3.24 -42.31 -38.96
N SER A 132 3.67 -43.43 -38.39
CA SER A 132 4.88 -43.56 -37.56
C SER A 132 6.18 -43.44 -38.36
N PRO A 133 7.27 -42.91 -37.78
CA PRO A 133 8.61 -43.18 -38.26
C PRO A 133 9.41 -44.10 -37.32
N THR A 134 10.03 -45.07 -37.97
CA THR A 134 11.05 -46.03 -37.56
C THR A 134 12.28 -45.37 -36.93
N SER A 135 12.81 -45.95 -35.85
CA SER A 135 14.18 -45.69 -35.36
C SER A 135 15.03 -46.96 -35.38
N PRO A 136 16.30 -46.91 -35.81
CA PRO A 136 17.17 -48.08 -35.87
C PRO A 136 17.92 -48.33 -34.56
N ALA A 137 18.17 -49.60 -34.31
CA ALA A 137 19.02 -50.11 -33.25
C ALA A 137 20.51 -49.74 -33.46
N SER A 138 21.22 -49.48 -32.38
CA SER A 138 22.67 -49.70 -32.32
C SER A 138 23.11 -50.15 -30.93
N SER A 139 23.89 -51.22 -30.97
CA SER A 139 24.49 -52.02 -29.91
C SER A 139 25.56 -51.27 -29.13
N LEU A 140 25.63 -51.50 -27.81
CA LEU A 140 26.83 -51.25 -27.02
C LEU A 140 27.23 -52.53 -26.28
N ALA A 141 28.45 -52.96 -26.58
CA ALA A 141 29.10 -54.15 -26.06
C ALA A 141 29.68 -53.91 -24.67
N THR A 142 29.54 -54.92 -23.82
CA THR A 142 30.21 -55.10 -22.54
C THR A 142 31.74 -55.23 -22.73
N PRO A 143 32.56 -54.64 -21.84
CA PRO A 143 33.87 -55.20 -21.56
C PRO A 143 34.00 -55.69 -20.12
N ALA A 144 34.78 -56.76 -20.01
CA ALA A 144 34.99 -57.60 -18.86
C ALA A 144 35.82 -56.94 -17.76
N THR A 145 35.49 -57.32 -16.53
CA THR A 145 36.24 -57.16 -15.30
C THR A 145 37.65 -57.76 -15.42
N SER A 146 38.68 -57.00 -15.06
CA SER A 146 39.98 -57.55 -14.68
C SER A 146 40.48 -56.85 -13.42
N ALA A 147 40.72 -57.67 -12.40
CA ALA A 147 41.31 -57.30 -11.13
C ALA A 147 42.81 -57.04 -11.30
N ALA A 148 43.30 -55.97 -10.68
CA ALA A 148 44.72 -55.83 -10.33
C ALA A 148 44.84 -55.06 -9.01
N THR A 149 45.26 -55.80 -7.99
CA THR A 149 45.79 -55.31 -6.71
C THR A 149 47.03 -54.45 -6.95
N GLY A 150 46.99 -53.22 -6.44
CA GLY A 150 48.15 -52.33 -6.34
C GLY A 150 48.02 -51.44 -5.12
N THR A 151 48.78 -51.76 -4.08
CA THR A 151 48.93 -50.97 -2.85
C THR A 151 49.80 -49.75 -3.16
N SER A 152 49.28 -48.54 -2.98
CA SER A 152 50.09 -47.31 -2.94
C SER A 152 49.56 -46.38 -1.85
N ASP A 153 50.50 -45.84 -1.06
CA ASP A 153 50.29 -44.95 0.08
C ASP A 153 49.37 -43.74 -0.21
N PRO A 154 48.64 -43.24 0.79
CA PRO A 154 47.78 -42.07 0.62
C PRO A 154 48.62 -40.81 0.37
N PRO A 155 48.22 -39.94 -0.57
CA PRO A 155 48.82 -38.61 -0.68
C PRO A 155 48.44 -37.79 0.56
N VAL A 156 49.44 -37.10 1.11
CA VAL A 156 49.26 -36.07 2.15
C VAL A 156 48.41 -34.95 1.55
N THR A 157 47.15 -34.85 1.99
CA THR A 157 46.28 -33.73 1.69
C THR A 157 46.76 -32.51 2.47
N THR A 158 47.42 -31.58 1.79
CA THR A 158 47.65 -30.24 2.32
C THR A 158 46.29 -29.55 2.45
N VAL A 159 45.81 -29.40 3.68
CA VAL A 159 44.62 -28.60 3.99
C VAL A 159 44.97 -27.14 3.70
N VAL A 160 44.53 -26.63 2.56
CA VAL A 160 44.50 -25.19 2.32
C VAL A 160 43.42 -24.63 3.24
N ALA A 161 43.81 -23.71 4.13
CA ALA A 161 42.88 -23.03 5.00
C ALA A 161 41.84 -22.31 4.14
N THR A 162 40.59 -22.78 4.20
CA THR A 162 39.43 -22.07 3.67
C THR A 162 39.32 -20.76 4.44
N THR A 163 39.66 -19.66 3.78
CA THR A 163 39.44 -18.30 4.28
C THR A 163 37.94 -18.17 4.59
N ALA A 164 37.61 -17.83 5.83
CA ALA A 164 36.23 -17.56 6.22
C ALA A 164 35.62 -16.52 5.26
N PRO A 165 34.31 -16.63 4.93
CA PRO A 165 33.62 -15.59 4.18
C PRO A 165 33.87 -14.24 4.86
N PRO A 166 34.10 -13.15 4.08
CA PRO A 166 34.17 -11.82 4.68
C PRO A 166 32.90 -11.60 5.50
N ALA A 167 33.08 -11.14 6.74
CA ALA A 167 31.97 -10.72 7.57
C ALA A 167 31.13 -9.69 6.78
N PRO A 168 29.79 -9.74 6.85
CA PRO A 168 28.96 -8.74 6.20
C PRO A 168 29.44 -7.37 6.63
N SER A 169 29.74 -6.51 5.66
CA SER A 169 30.08 -5.12 5.92
C SER A 169 28.87 -4.46 6.58
N THR A 170 28.92 -4.27 7.89
CA THR A 170 28.00 -3.36 8.59
C THR A 170 28.29 -1.95 8.11
N THR A 171 27.53 -1.51 7.10
CA THR A 171 27.40 -0.10 6.76
C THR A 171 26.82 0.60 7.98
N GLU A 172 27.55 1.57 8.52
CA GLU A 172 27.07 2.42 9.60
C GLU A 172 25.80 3.14 9.10
N PRO A 173 24.65 3.07 9.82
CA PRO A 173 23.43 3.70 9.36
C PRO A 173 23.69 5.19 9.17
N ALA A 174 23.28 5.72 8.01
CA ALA A 174 23.34 7.15 7.75
C ALA A 174 22.62 7.88 8.90
N GLY A 175 23.31 8.79 9.58
CA GLY A 175 22.73 9.51 10.71
C GLY A 175 21.48 10.28 10.29
N SER A 176 20.44 10.26 11.11
CA SER A 176 19.08 10.78 10.85
C SER A 176 18.94 12.27 10.57
N GLN A 177 20.03 13.03 10.43
CA GLN A 177 19.95 14.50 10.38
C GLN A 177 19.85 15.12 8.99
N ASP A 178 19.96 14.33 7.91
CA ASP A 178 19.98 14.87 6.54
C ASP A 178 18.86 14.31 5.63
N VAL A 179 17.75 13.83 6.18
CA VAL A 179 16.58 13.46 5.34
C VAL A 179 15.94 14.75 4.80
N PRO A 180 15.84 14.92 3.47
CA PRO A 180 15.35 16.15 2.87
C PRO A 180 13.86 16.36 3.19
N LEU A 181 13.53 17.58 3.62
CA LEU A 181 12.16 18.06 3.67
C LEU A 181 11.79 18.55 2.27
N VAL A 182 10.75 17.97 1.68
CA VAL A 182 10.31 18.25 0.31
C VAL A 182 8.84 18.66 0.32
N GLU A 183 8.50 19.69 -0.45
CA GLU A 183 7.09 19.97 -0.74
C GLU A 183 6.60 18.97 -1.79
N TRP A 184 5.50 18.26 -1.52
CA TRP A 184 5.02 17.21 -2.44
C TRP A 184 4.80 17.72 -3.87
N ARG A 185 4.53 19.02 -4.05
CA ARG A 185 4.33 19.68 -5.37
C ARG A 185 5.60 19.75 -6.20
N ASP A 186 6.75 19.71 -5.55
CA ASP A 186 8.06 19.68 -6.19
C ASP A 186 8.44 18.27 -6.65
N LEU A 187 7.71 17.25 -6.16
CA LEU A 187 7.84 15.88 -6.64
C LEU A 187 7.07 15.70 -7.95
N ARG A 188 7.37 14.62 -8.67
CA ARG A 188 6.59 14.24 -9.86
C ARG A 188 5.23 13.74 -9.39
N TRP A 189 4.15 14.32 -9.93
CA TRP A 189 2.80 13.90 -9.60
C TRP A 189 1.87 13.94 -10.81
N GLU A 190 0.79 13.16 -10.71
CA GLU A 190 -0.32 13.15 -11.67
C GLU A 190 -1.65 13.16 -10.91
N ALA A 191 -2.67 13.83 -11.48
CA ALA A 191 -3.99 13.82 -10.87
C ALA A 191 -4.62 12.44 -11.05
N ALA A 192 -5.02 11.80 -9.94
CA ALA A 192 -5.77 10.56 -9.99
C ALA A 192 -7.16 10.81 -10.61
N SER A 193 -7.68 9.84 -11.36
CA SER A 193 -9.05 9.88 -11.91
C SER A 193 -10.12 9.59 -10.85
N ILE A 194 -9.74 9.45 -9.59
CA ILE A 194 -10.61 9.08 -8.48
C ILE A 194 -11.14 10.36 -7.83
N ASP A 195 -12.47 10.50 -7.83
CA ASP A 195 -13.14 11.61 -7.17
C ASP A 195 -13.06 11.46 -5.64
N ARG A 196 -12.59 12.51 -4.96
CA ARG A 196 -12.60 12.56 -3.50
C ARG A 196 -13.85 13.28 -3.02
N ARG A 197 -14.79 12.53 -2.46
CA ARG A 197 -16.05 13.05 -1.93
C ARG A 197 -16.04 12.99 -0.42
N CYS A 198 -16.26 14.14 0.20
CA CYS A 198 -16.34 14.24 1.65
C CYS A 198 -17.79 14.60 2.03
N PRO A 199 -18.43 13.85 2.94
CA PRO A 199 -19.74 14.20 3.47
C PRO A 199 -19.64 15.56 4.17
N SER A 200 -20.65 16.40 3.96
CA SER A 200 -20.65 17.75 4.52
C SER A 200 -20.60 17.72 6.06
N GLY A 201 -19.48 18.14 6.63
CA GLY A 201 -19.27 18.17 8.09
C GLY A 201 -18.90 16.82 8.72
N GLY A 202 -18.65 15.78 7.92
CA GLY A 202 -18.10 14.50 8.39
C GLY A 202 -16.56 14.49 8.32
N THR A 203 -15.95 13.53 9.03
CA THR A 203 -14.49 13.41 9.17
C THR A 203 -13.85 12.38 8.22
N GLY A 204 -14.60 11.78 7.30
CA GLY A 204 -14.07 10.78 6.35
C GLY A 204 -14.42 11.12 4.91
N CYS A 205 -13.43 11.26 4.04
CA CYS A 205 -13.62 11.39 2.59
C CYS A 205 -13.61 10.02 1.90
N THR A 206 -13.75 9.97 0.58
CA THR A 206 -13.47 8.77 -0.21
C THR A 206 -12.14 8.18 0.23
N GLN A 207 -12.16 6.92 0.67
CA GLN A 207 -10.96 6.18 1.01
C GLN A 207 -10.40 5.52 -0.25
N LEU A 208 -9.08 5.37 -0.26
CA LEU A 208 -8.34 4.73 -1.33
C LEU A 208 -7.40 3.71 -0.69
N GLU A 209 -7.39 2.51 -1.23
CA GLU A 209 -6.48 1.42 -0.88
C GLU A 209 -6.02 0.75 -2.16
N TYR A 210 -4.92 0.00 -2.11
CA TYR A 210 -4.43 -0.78 -3.25
C TYR A 210 -4.44 -2.27 -2.91
N GLY A 211 -5.00 -3.08 -3.80
CA GLY A 211 -4.85 -4.53 -3.73
C GLY A 211 -3.38 -4.96 -3.87
N ALA A 212 -3.09 -6.22 -3.56
CA ALA A 212 -1.77 -6.80 -3.83
C ALA A 212 -1.45 -6.88 -5.34
N ASP A 213 -2.49 -6.84 -6.18
CA ASP A 213 -2.43 -6.68 -7.63
C ASP A 213 -2.28 -5.21 -8.07
N GLY A 214 -2.19 -4.28 -7.11
CA GLY A 214 -2.19 -2.82 -7.28
C GLY A 214 -3.39 -2.25 -8.03
N ILE A 215 -4.50 -2.97 -8.09
CA ILE A 215 -5.76 -2.38 -8.56
C ILE A 215 -6.29 -1.47 -7.44
N PRO A 216 -6.60 -0.19 -7.74
CA PRO A 216 -7.18 0.71 -6.77
C PRO A 216 -8.54 0.22 -6.28
N LEU A 217 -8.76 0.36 -4.97
CA LEU A 217 -10.01 0.13 -4.28
C LEU A 217 -10.43 1.44 -3.62
N THR A 218 -11.67 1.86 -3.85
CA THR A 218 -12.20 3.08 -3.20
C THR A 218 -13.49 2.81 -2.46
N TYR A 219 -13.67 3.48 -1.33
CA TYR A 219 -14.94 3.55 -0.63
C TYR A 219 -15.40 5.00 -0.51
N ASP A 220 -16.52 5.36 -1.15
CA ASP A 220 -17.15 6.68 -1.01
C ASP A 220 -18.17 6.63 0.15
N PRO A 221 -17.89 7.25 1.31
CA PRO A 221 -18.81 7.21 2.46
C PRO A 221 -20.11 8.00 2.21
N THR A 222 -20.17 8.86 1.20
CA THR A 222 -21.37 9.63 0.86
C THR A 222 -22.38 8.78 0.09
N THR A 223 -21.90 7.98 -0.87
CA THR A 223 -22.76 7.07 -1.66
C THR A 223 -22.79 5.65 -1.10
N ARG A 224 -21.90 5.33 -0.16
CA ARG A 224 -21.62 3.98 0.35
C ARG A 224 -21.17 3.02 -0.75
N GLU A 225 -20.58 3.55 -1.81
CA GLU A 225 -20.11 2.74 -2.93
C GLU A 225 -18.68 2.28 -2.66
N LEU A 226 -18.51 0.97 -2.62
CA LEU A 226 -17.22 0.30 -2.66
C LEU A 226 -16.93 -0.09 -4.11
N THR A 227 -15.83 0.43 -4.67
CA THR A 227 -15.47 0.24 -6.08
C THR A 227 -14.05 -0.26 -6.21
N ARG A 228 -13.88 -1.37 -6.94
CA ARG A 228 -12.60 -1.83 -7.46
C ARG A 228 -12.43 -1.31 -8.89
N HIS A 229 -11.36 -0.58 -9.16
CA HIS A 229 -11.09 0.09 -10.43
C HIS A 229 -10.41 -0.84 -11.46
N SER A 230 -10.88 -2.09 -11.54
CA SER A 230 -10.53 -3.02 -12.62
C SER A 230 -11.10 -2.54 -13.96
N THR A 231 -10.77 -3.23 -15.06
CA THR A 231 -11.41 -3.00 -16.36
C THR A 231 -12.21 -4.24 -16.79
N PRO A 232 -13.56 -4.19 -16.79
CA PRO A 232 -14.39 -3.08 -16.32
C PRO A 232 -14.38 -2.93 -14.78
N PRO A 233 -14.73 -1.75 -14.25
CA PRO A 233 -14.76 -1.54 -12.81
C PRO A 233 -15.92 -2.33 -12.18
N VAL A 234 -15.71 -2.79 -10.95
CA VAL A 234 -16.73 -3.50 -10.17
C VAL A 234 -17.11 -2.67 -8.95
N THR A 235 -18.39 -2.32 -8.85
CA THR A 235 -18.93 -1.48 -7.78
C THR A 235 -20.05 -2.18 -7.04
N ALA A 236 -20.08 -2.02 -5.72
CA ALA A 236 -21.17 -2.44 -4.84
C ALA A 236 -21.58 -1.30 -3.91
N THR A 237 -22.89 -1.15 -3.65
CA THR A 237 -23.39 -0.26 -2.61
C THR A 237 -23.54 -1.03 -1.30
N LEU A 238 -22.83 -0.59 -0.25
CA LEU A 238 -22.87 -1.26 1.04
C LEU A 238 -24.24 -1.07 1.73
N PRO A 239 -24.76 -2.10 2.44
CA PRO A 239 -26.04 -2.02 3.14
C PRO A 239 -26.09 -0.88 4.15
N ALA A 240 -27.23 -0.23 4.31
CA ALA A 240 -27.39 0.95 5.17
C ALA A 240 -27.07 0.65 6.65
N GLU A 241 -27.38 -0.58 7.07
CA GLU A 241 -27.16 -1.10 8.42
C GLU A 241 -25.68 -1.24 8.80
N TYR A 242 -24.74 -1.13 7.86
CA TYR A 242 -23.31 -1.09 8.20
C TYR A 242 -22.90 0.24 8.87
N GLY A 243 -23.78 1.24 8.85
CA GLY A 243 -23.55 2.56 9.43
C GLY A 243 -22.29 3.23 8.86
N ASP A 244 -21.46 3.81 9.73
CA ASP A 244 -20.15 4.34 9.33
C ASP A 244 -19.23 3.17 9.03
N SER A 245 -18.53 3.23 7.89
CA SER A 245 -17.68 2.13 7.45
C SER A 245 -16.37 2.67 6.89
N TYR A 246 -15.34 1.84 6.94
CA TYR A 246 -14.08 2.11 6.28
C TYR A 246 -13.40 0.82 5.85
N VAL A 247 -12.62 0.90 4.79
CA VAL A 247 -11.80 -0.22 4.32
C VAL A 247 -10.65 -0.42 5.30
N VAL A 248 -10.44 -1.67 5.70
CA VAL A 248 -9.29 -2.08 6.52
C VAL A 248 -8.20 -2.64 5.63
N HIS A 249 -8.57 -3.55 4.72
CA HIS A 249 -7.61 -4.20 3.85
C HIS A 249 -8.30 -4.83 2.63
N PRO A 250 -7.73 -4.72 1.42
CA PRO A 250 -8.09 -5.55 0.28
C PRO A 250 -7.46 -6.95 0.44
N GLY A 251 -8.27 -8.00 0.56
CA GLY A 251 -7.80 -9.38 0.68
C GLY A 251 -7.52 -10.05 -0.67
N THR A 252 -7.50 -11.38 -0.65
CA THR A 252 -7.39 -12.24 -1.84
C THR A 252 -8.70 -12.31 -2.61
N ASP A 253 -8.63 -12.69 -3.90
CA ASP A 253 -9.78 -13.09 -4.71
C ASP A 253 -10.95 -12.08 -4.71
N ASP A 254 -10.65 -10.79 -4.85
CA ASP A 254 -11.63 -9.70 -4.85
C ASP A 254 -12.41 -9.54 -3.53
N VAL A 255 -11.93 -10.09 -2.41
CA VAL A 255 -12.55 -9.92 -1.09
C VAL A 255 -12.01 -8.66 -0.40
N VAL A 256 -12.90 -7.83 0.14
CA VAL A 256 -12.55 -6.61 0.86
C VAL A 256 -13.02 -6.69 2.30
N TYR A 257 -12.15 -6.29 3.23
CA TYR A 257 -12.42 -6.25 4.66
C TYR A 257 -12.73 -4.82 5.08
N LEU A 258 -13.88 -4.63 5.71
CA LEU A 258 -14.34 -3.33 6.17
C LEU A 258 -14.61 -3.37 7.65
N VAL A 259 -14.24 -2.30 8.35
CA VAL A 259 -14.86 -1.99 9.63
C VAL A 259 -16.25 -1.43 9.36
N VAL A 260 -17.22 -1.88 10.16
CA VAL A 260 -18.60 -1.38 10.12
C VAL A 260 -19.05 -1.02 11.53
N ASP A 261 -19.62 0.17 11.68
CA ASP A 261 -20.17 0.71 12.92
C ASP A 261 -21.68 0.98 12.74
N PRO A 262 -22.55 -0.01 13.07
CA PRO A 262 -23.98 0.03 12.76
C PRO A 262 -24.82 1.02 13.60
N GLU A 263 -24.21 1.98 14.31
CA GLU A 263 -24.78 3.08 15.14
C GLU A 263 -24.37 3.02 16.65
N THR A 264 -23.78 4.13 17.11
CA THR A 264 -23.17 4.51 18.42
C THR A 264 -24.19 4.69 19.58
N PRO A 265 -23.82 4.80 20.89
CA PRO A 265 -22.49 5.06 21.49
C PRO A 265 -22.09 4.13 22.68
N ALA A 266 -20.78 3.87 22.82
CA ALA A 266 -20.03 3.56 24.06
C ALA A 266 -19.13 2.32 23.98
N GLU A 267 -19.33 1.44 23.01
CA GLU A 267 -18.40 0.32 22.83
C GLU A 267 -17.29 0.77 21.90
N LEU A 268 -16.07 0.79 22.43
CA LEU A 268 -14.87 1.07 21.67
C LEU A 268 -14.69 0.08 20.52
N ALA A 269 -15.30 -1.11 20.61
CA ALA A 269 -15.10 -2.20 19.68
C ALA A 269 -16.13 -2.22 18.54
N VAL A 270 -15.65 -2.39 17.31
CA VAL A 270 -16.43 -2.42 16.08
C VAL A 270 -16.32 -3.77 15.37
N ASP A 271 -17.27 -4.04 14.47
CA ASP A 271 -17.31 -5.27 13.69
C ASP A 271 -16.41 -5.16 12.45
N VAL A 272 -15.86 -6.28 12.01
CA VAL A 272 -15.23 -6.42 10.69
C VAL A 272 -16.10 -7.31 9.82
N VAL A 273 -16.30 -6.94 8.56
CA VAL A 273 -17.01 -7.73 7.56
C VAL A 273 -16.13 -7.96 6.34
N ALA A 274 -16.25 -9.16 5.76
CA ALA A 274 -15.67 -9.48 4.47
C ALA A 274 -16.76 -9.42 3.39
N VAL A 275 -16.52 -8.67 2.32
CA VAL A 275 -17.47 -8.47 1.21
C VAL A 275 -16.76 -8.76 -0.10
N THR A 276 -17.40 -9.47 -1.02
CA THR A 276 -16.83 -9.72 -2.35
C THR A 276 -17.05 -8.55 -3.31
N LEU A 277 -16.08 -8.32 -4.19
CA LEU A 277 -16.15 -7.47 -5.39
C LEU A 277 -15.91 -8.27 -6.67
N ALA A 278 -16.17 -9.58 -6.64
CA ALA A 278 -16.15 -10.39 -7.85
C ALA A 278 -17.28 -9.96 -8.79
N ALA A 279 -16.99 -9.95 -10.10
CA ALA A 279 -17.96 -9.57 -11.11
C ALA A 279 -19.23 -10.46 -11.06
N GLY A 280 -20.39 -9.83 -10.87
CA GLY A 280 -21.69 -10.51 -10.79
C GLY A 280 -22.12 -10.94 -9.38
N ASP A 281 -21.26 -10.78 -8.37
CA ASP A 281 -21.56 -11.12 -6.97
C ASP A 281 -21.15 -10.00 -5.98
N ALA A 282 -20.75 -8.84 -6.53
CA ALA A 282 -20.25 -7.71 -5.75
C ALA A 282 -21.26 -7.25 -4.68
N GLY A 283 -20.76 -7.03 -3.46
CA GLY A 283 -21.54 -6.56 -2.31
C GLY A 283 -22.07 -7.66 -1.39
N ARG A 284 -21.87 -8.95 -1.72
CA ARG A 284 -22.28 -10.05 -0.85
C ARG A 284 -21.33 -10.17 0.36
N GLU A 285 -21.91 -10.19 1.57
CA GLU A 285 -21.19 -10.48 2.81
C GLU A 285 -20.77 -11.97 2.83
N LEU A 286 -19.48 -12.22 3.00
CA LEU A 286 -18.88 -13.55 3.11
C LEU A 286 -18.72 -13.97 4.57
N GLY A 287 -18.41 -13.01 5.44
CA GLY A 287 -18.17 -13.25 6.85
C GLY A 287 -18.24 -11.97 7.68
N ARG A 288 -18.47 -12.15 8.99
CA ARG A 288 -18.53 -11.08 9.97
C ARG A 288 -17.94 -11.52 11.29
N TRP A 289 -17.14 -10.65 11.88
CA TRP A 289 -16.50 -10.86 13.18
C TRP A 289 -16.83 -9.68 14.09
N ALA A 290 -17.48 -9.99 15.20
CA ALA A 290 -18.00 -8.95 16.09
C ALA A 290 -16.92 -8.42 17.03
N ARG A 291 -16.89 -7.10 17.23
CA ARG A 291 -16.07 -6.42 18.26
C ARG A 291 -14.57 -6.76 18.18
N VAL A 292 -14.01 -6.73 16.97
CA VAL A 292 -12.64 -7.19 16.69
C VAL A 292 -11.58 -6.13 16.96
N THR A 293 -11.84 -4.89 16.55
CA THR A 293 -10.90 -3.78 16.69
C THR A 293 -11.56 -2.63 17.43
N ASP A 294 -10.76 -1.75 18.02
CA ASP A 294 -11.28 -0.49 18.52
C ASP A 294 -11.38 0.58 17.42
N ASN A 295 -12.31 1.52 17.59
CA ASN A 295 -12.51 2.67 16.71
C ASN A 295 -11.96 3.96 17.31
N VAL A 296 -11.07 3.86 18.33
CA VAL A 296 -10.43 5.03 18.95
C VAL A 296 -9.00 5.26 18.45
N GLY A 297 -8.50 4.36 17.60
CA GLY A 297 -7.17 4.46 17.00
C GLY A 297 -6.06 4.07 17.98
N ASP A 298 -6.41 3.33 19.04
CA ASP A 298 -5.43 2.76 19.97
C ASP A 298 -4.86 1.43 19.46
N SER A 299 -5.47 0.87 18.42
CA SER A 299 -4.96 -0.29 17.70
C SER A 299 -5.33 -0.24 16.23
N GLU A 300 -4.65 -1.06 15.43
CA GLU A 300 -4.90 -1.22 14.00
C GLU A 300 -4.86 -2.71 13.62
N LEU A 301 -5.56 -3.06 12.54
CA LEU A 301 -5.53 -4.40 11.99
C LEU A 301 -4.45 -4.49 10.92
N VAL A 302 -3.49 -5.39 11.13
CA VAL A 302 -2.37 -5.61 10.23
C VAL A 302 -2.52 -6.96 9.54
N ALA A 303 -2.25 -7.00 8.23
CA ALA A 303 -2.25 -8.23 7.46
C ALA A 303 -1.07 -9.16 7.81
N THR A 304 -1.38 -10.44 7.97
CA THR A 304 -0.43 -11.56 8.08
C THR A 304 -0.82 -12.65 7.09
N PRO A 305 0.02 -13.67 6.82
CA PRO A 305 -0.35 -14.75 5.91
C PRO A 305 -1.62 -15.51 6.30
N ALA A 306 -1.99 -15.52 7.58
CA ALA A 306 -3.14 -16.27 8.10
C ALA A 306 -4.42 -15.42 8.28
N GLY A 307 -4.30 -14.09 8.36
CA GLY A 307 -5.42 -13.18 8.55
C GLY A 307 -4.98 -11.81 9.06
N LEU A 308 -5.95 -11.01 9.49
CA LEU A 308 -5.72 -9.75 10.18
C LEU A 308 -5.49 -10.00 11.68
N VAL A 309 -4.44 -9.39 12.21
CA VAL A 309 -4.09 -9.40 13.63
C VAL A 309 -4.13 -7.97 14.18
N ASN A 310 -4.38 -7.83 15.48
CA ASN A 310 -4.39 -6.51 16.11
C ASN A 310 -2.98 -6.07 16.53
N VAL A 311 -2.61 -4.84 16.21
CA VAL A 311 -1.37 -4.19 16.64
C VAL A 311 -1.71 -2.92 17.40
N GLY A 312 -1.24 -2.82 18.65
CA GLY A 312 -1.50 -1.64 19.48
C GLY A 312 -0.63 -0.44 19.08
N CYS A 313 -1.19 0.77 19.14
CA CYS A 313 -0.52 1.98 18.71
C CYS A 313 0.70 2.33 19.60
N CYS A 314 0.58 2.18 20.92
CA CYS A 314 1.61 2.59 21.89
C CYS A 314 2.12 1.43 22.76
N GLY A 315 1.97 0.19 22.27
CA GLY A 315 2.36 -1.01 23.00
C GLY A 315 3.87 -1.17 23.18
N PRO A 316 4.32 -1.92 24.21
CA PRO A 316 5.74 -2.22 24.43
C PRO A 316 6.30 -3.22 23.42
N ASP A 317 5.50 -3.68 22.45
CA ASP A 317 5.90 -4.69 21.48
C ASP A 317 7.03 -4.15 20.59
N GLU A 318 8.20 -4.74 20.78
CA GLU A 318 9.40 -4.49 19.97
C GLU A 318 9.29 -5.11 18.59
N VAL A 319 8.34 -6.02 18.35
CA VAL A 319 8.09 -6.67 17.07
C VAL A 319 6.62 -6.55 16.71
N ARG A 320 6.32 -6.00 15.53
CA ARG A 320 4.96 -5.67 15.07
C ARG A 320 4.70 -6.30 13.68
N PRO A 321 3.64 -7.09 13.49
CA PRO A 321 2.84 -7.68 14.56
C PRO A 321 3.68 -8.63 15.43
N ALA A 322 3.21 -8.91 16.65
CA ALA A 322 3.87 -9.89 17.51
C ALA A 322 3.88 -11.27 16.82
N PRO A 323 4.99 -12.05 16.89
CA PRO A 323 5.07 -13.34 16.18
C PRO A 323 4.00 -14.37 16.60
N ASP A 324 3.44 -14.22 17.79
CA ASP A 324 2.37 -15.04 18.35
C ASP A 324 1.02 -14.30 18.44
N ALA A 325 0.87 -13.19 17.72
CA ALA A 325 -0.39 -12.44 17.66
C ALA A 325 -1.55 -13.35 17.18
N GLU A 326 -2.68 -13.25 17.86
CA GLU A 326 -3.88 -14.00 17.52
C GLU A 326 -4.50 -13.45 16.23
N VAL A 327 -4.80 -14.36 15.29
CA VAL A 327 -5.58 -14.02 14.09
C VAL A 327 -7.02 -13.78 14.49
N LEU A 328 -7.46 -12.54 14.36
CA LEU A 328 -8.83 -12.14 14.73
C LEU A 328 -9.80 -12.30 13.55
N VAL A 329 -9.31 -12.04 12.34
CA VAL A 329 -10.09 -12.14 11.10
C VAL A 329 -9.30 -12.99 10.10
N PRO A 330 -9.69 -14.25 9.84
CA PRO A 330 -9.05 -15.05 8.81
C PRO A 330 -9.37 -14.50 7.42
N TRP A 331 -8.47 -14.76 6.47
CA TRP A 331 -8.77 -14.52 5.06
C TRP A 331 -9.81 -15.52 4.56
N LEU A 332 -10.72 -15.07 3.71
CA LEU A 332 -11.75 -15.87 3.06
C LEU A 332 -11.57 -15.84 1.54
N ASP A 333 -11.90 -16.94 0.88
CA ASP A 333 -12.14 -16.99 -0.56
C ASP A 333 -13.57 -16.53 -0.93
N LEU A 334 -13.91 -16.59 -2.21
CA LEU A 334 -15.23 -16.23 -2.72
C LEU A 334 -16.38 -17.13 -2.21
N ASP A 335 -16.08 -18.34 -1.75
CA ASP A 335 -17.07 -19.24 -1.15
C ASP A 335 -17.26 -18.95 0.35
N GLY A 336 -16.43 -18.08 0.93
CA GLY A 336 -16.42 -17.75 2.36
C GLY A 336 -15.63 -18.75 3.19
N GLU A 337 -14.79 -19.57 2.57
CA GLU A 337 -13.94 -20.54 3.25
C GLU A 337 -12.57 -19.93 3.59
N PRO A 338 -11.96 -20.28 4.75
CA PRO A 338 -10.68 -19.71 5.13
C PRO A 338 -9.52 -20.11 4.19
N VAL A 339 -8.70 -19.12 3.82
CA VAL A 339 -7.52 -19.29 2.96
C VAL A 339 -6.27 -18.62 3.55
N THR A 340 -5.12 -18.85 2.91
CA THR A 340 -3.89 -18.11 3.20
C THR A 340 -3.72 -16.94 2.24
N PHE A 341 -3.11 -15.88 2.72
CA PHE A 341 -2.76 -14.72 1.91
C PHE A 341 -1.38 -14.93 1.30
N ASP A 342 -1.36 -15.04 -0.03
CA ASP A 342 -0.13 -15.36 -0.78
C ASP A 342 0.65 -14.11 -1.18
N ALA A 343 0.17 -12.91 -0.83
CA ALA A 343 0.93 -11.69 -1.07
C ALA A 343 2.01 -11.46 0.02
N PRO A 344 3.05 -10.67 -0.29
CA PRO A 344 4.09 -10.35 0.69
C PRO A 344 3.50 -9.73 1.95
N THR A 345 4.04 -10.12 3.11
CA THR A 345 3.66 -9.58 4.41
C THR A 345 4.85 -8.98 5.13
N PHE A 346 4.57 -8.18 6.16
CA PHE A 346 5.59 -7.43 6.85
C PHE A 346 5.65 -7.74 8.34
N ARG A 347 6.87 -7.67 8.86
CA ARG A 347 7.16 -7.63 10.29
C ARG A 347 8.18 -6.53 10.54
N VAL A 348 7.96 -5.72 11.55
CA VAL A 348 8.83 -4.59 11.91
C VAL A 348 9.38 -4.79 13.31
N GLU A 349 10.70 -4.73 13.46
CA GLU A 349 11.34 -4.62 14.76
C GLU A 349 11.60 -3.15 15.09
N VAL A 350 11.08 -2.69 16.23
CA VAL A 350 11.23 -1.32 16.72
C VAL A 350 12.42 -1.25 17.68
N VAL A 351 13.58 -0.90 17.15
CA VAL A 351 14.83 -0.72 17.90
C VAL A 351 15.11 0.78 18.04
N TYR A 352 14.30 1.46 18.85
CA TYR A 352 14.24 2.93 18.87
C TYR A 352 15.63 3.61 18.89
N PRO A 353 15.87 4.59 17.99
CA PRO A 353 14.94 5.19 17.03
C PRO A 353 14.82 4.43 15.69
N THR A 354 15.50 3.32 15.53
CA THR A 354 15.60 2.54 14.28
C THR A 354 14.42 1.58 14.10
N LEU A 355 14.00 1.39 12.84
CA LEU A 355 13.10 0.34 12.40
C LEU A 355 13.86 -0.70 11.58
N VAL A 356 13.59 -1.98 11.85
CA VAL A 356 14.05 -3.10 11.02
C VAL A 356 12.83 -3.71 10.34
N VAL A 357 12.68 -3.45 9.03
CA VAL A 357 11.56 -3.96 8.24
C VAL A 357 11.95 -5.30 7.64
N HIS A 358 11.14 -6.32 7.89
CA HIS A 358 11.20 -7.63 7.27
C HIS A 358 10.03 -7.78 6.30
N ARG A 359 10.32 -8.10 5.04
CA ARG A 359 9.32 -8.47 4.03
C ARG A 359 9.44 -9.96 3.78
N ASP A 360 8.38 -10.68 4.12
CA ASP A 360 8.28 -12.12 3.91
C ASP A 360 7.40 -12.40 2.69
N ASP A 361 7.96 -13.11 1.72
CA ASP A 361 7.30 -13.48 0.48
C ASP A 361 6.93 -14.97 0.53
N PRO A 362 5.65 -15.32 0.76
CA PRO A 362 5.26 -16.72 1.01
C PRO A 362 5.37 -17.59 -0.25
N VAL A 363 5.25 -17.00 -1.44
CA VAL A 363 5.35 -17.71 -2.72
C VAL A 363 6.78 -18.18 -2.97
N THR A 364 7.75 -17.30 -2.76
CA THR A 364 9.18 -17.60 -2.96
C THR A 364 9.85 -18.18 -1.72
N GLY A 365 9.25 -18.02 -0.54
CA GLY A 365 9.84 -18.36 0.75
C GLY A 365 11.03 -17.48 1.12
N THR A 366 11.11 -16.26 0.55
CA THR A 366 12.24 -15.35 0.79
C THR A 366 11.88 -14.27 1.82
N THR A 367 12.86 -13.93 2.65
CA THR A 367 12.77 -12.79 3.58
C THR A 367 13.81 -11.76 3.18
N ARG A 368 13.39 -10.52 2.98
CA ARG A 368 14.29 -9.37 2.82
C ARG A 368 14.25 -8.50 4.08
N THR A 369 15.33 -7.77 4.33
CA THR A 369 15.45 -6.97 5.55
C THR A 369 16.12 -5.64 5.26
N TRP A 370 15.55 -4.57 5.82
CA TRP A 370 16.03 -3.21 5.72
C TRP A 370 16.08 -2.58 7.10
N THR A 371 16.96 -1.61 7.28
CA THR A 371 17.13 -0.92 8.55
C THR A 371 17.27 0.57 8.30
N TYR A 372 16.36 1.37 8.83
CA TYR A 372 16.42 2.83 8.74
C TYR A 372 15.93 3.49 10.03
N GLU A 373 16.35 4.73 10.23
CA GLU A 373 15.81 5.60 11.27
C GLU A 373 14.78 6.52 10.59
N PRO A 374 13.49 6.45 10.97
CA PRO A 374 12.46 7.33 10.43
C PRO A 374 12.84 8.79 10.66
N ALA A 375 12.52 9.63 9.69
CA ALA A 375 12.91 11.03 9.73
C ALA A 375 12.06 11.85 10.71
N GLY A 376 12.68 12.87 11.32
CA GLY A 376 12.03 13.80 12.25
C GLY A 376 11.87 13.25 13.69
N GLU A 377 11.10 13.95 14.51
CA GLU A 377 10.72 13.45 15.84
C GLU A 377 9.64 12.36 15.71
N TRP A 378 10.05 11.20 15.23
CA TRP A 378 9.18 10.05 15.09
C TRP A 378 8.84 9.44 16.45
N GLN A 379 7.57 9.09 16.63
CA GLN A 379 7.09 8.30 17.74
C GLN A 379 6.35 7.09 17.16
N PRO A 380 6.76 5.85 17.47
CA PRO A 380 6.09 4.66 16.96
C PRO A 380 4.64 4.65 17.42
N ARG A 381 3.72 5.03 16.53
CA ARG A 381 2.28 4.77 16.65
C ARG A 381 1.98 3.55 15.78
N GLY A 382 1.89 2.38 16.41
CA GLY A 382 1.57 1.14 15.72
C GLY A 382 2.69 0.68 14.80
N MET A 383 2.34 -0.11 13.82
CA MET A 383 3.17 -0.48 12.70
C MET A 383 3.13 0.64 11.66
N PRO A 384 4.26 1.00 11.03
CA PRO A 384 4.24 1.83 9.83
C PRO A 384 3.29 1.23 8.79
N THR A 385 2.59 2.08 8.03
CA THR A 385 1.87 1.61 6.84
C THR A 385 2.90 1.14 5.84
N LEU A 386 2.88 -0.15 5.50
CA LEU A 386 3.86 -0.81 4.65
C LEU A 386 3.17 -1.44 3.46
N THR A 387 3.64 -1.09 2.26
CA THR A 387 3.19 -1.69 1.01
C THR A 387 4.38 -2.34 0.32
N ALA A 388 4.19 -3.58 -0.13
CA ALA A 388 5.17 -4.28 -0.95
C ALA A 388 5.18 -3.69 -2.36
N THR A 389 6.35 -3.32 -2.84
CA THR A 389 6.49 -2.81 -4.20
C THR A 389 6.70 -3.94 -5.20
N TYR A 390 6.30 -3.73 -6.46
CA TYR A 390 6.44 -4.72 -7.54
C TYR A 390 7.88 -5.10 -7.84
N ASP A 391 8.82 -4.19 -7.60
CA ASP A 391 10.25 -4.46 -7.75
C ASP A 391 10.79 -5.42 -6.68
N GLY A 392 10.00 -5.76 -5.65
CA GLY A 392 10.37 -6.65 -4.55
C GLY A 392 10.86 -5.92 -3.30
N GLY A 393 10.81 -4.58 -3.30
CA GLY A 393 11.07 -3.70 -2.18
C GLY A 393 9.85 -3.44 -1.30
N PHE A 394 9.85 -2.28 -0.64
CA PHE A 394 8.71 -1.75 0.10
C PHE A 394 8.65 -0.22 0.03
N LEU A 395 7.46 0.33 0.28
CA LEU A 395 7.25 1.72 0.63
C LEU A 395 6.62 1.78 2.03
N ALA A 396 7.19 2.59 2.92
CA ALA A 396 6.68 2.84 4.25
C ALA A 396 6.24 4.29 4.38
N THR A 397 5.15 4.51 5.11
CA THR A 397 4.76 5.85 5.56
C THR A 397 4.64 5.87 7.07
N GLU A 398 5.26 6.87 7.69
CA GLU A 398 5.17 7.12 9.12
C GLU A 398 4.68 8.53 9.42
N PHE A 399 3.81 8.62 10.41
CA PHE A 399 3.35 9.89 10.93
C PHE A 399 4.30 10.44 12.01
N GLY A 400 4.76 11.68 11.86
CA GLY A 400 5.61 12.42 12.80
C GLY A 400 5.30 13.92 12.81
N GLN A 401 6.33 14.78 12.76
CA GLN A 401 6.14 16.23 12.51
C GLN A 401 5.76 16.54 11.04
N GLY A 402 5.72 15.51 10.19
CA GLY A 402 5.23 15.45 8.82
C GLY A 402 5.01 13.98 8.46
N TYR A 403 4.89 13.66 7.18
CA TYR A 403 4.93 12.27 6.73
C TYR A 403 6.37 11.90 6.34
N SER A 404 6.96 10.98 7.09
CA SER A 404 8.18 10.30 6.68
C SER A 404 7.79 9.24 5.66
N ILE A 405 8.45 9.24 4.50
CA ILE A 405 8.29 8.22 3.48
C ILE A 405 9.65 7.56 3.29
N ALA A 406 9.69 6.24 3.42
CA ALA A 406 10.89 5.44 3.19
C ALA A 406 10.64 4.40 2.10
N ARG A 407 11.56 4.27 1.16
CA ARG A 407 11.56 3.21 0.15
C ARG A 407 12.76 2.31 0.36
N GLY A 408 12.53 1.01 0.54
CA GLY A 408 13.59 0.02 0.55
C GLY A 408 13.66 -0.73 -0.77
N TYR A 409 14.84 -0.80 -1.36
CA TYR A 409 15.08 -1.44 -2.66
C TYR A 409 15.60 -2.87 -2.50
N THR A 410 15.60 -3.65 -3.59
CA THR A 410 15.98 -5.07 -3.50
C THR A 410 17.45 -5.32 -3.21
N ASP A 411 18.31 -4.33 -3.46
CA ASP A 411 19.73 -4.37 -3.14
C ASP A 411 20.02 -4.07 -1.65
N GLY A 412 18.98 -3.75 -0.87
CA GLY A 412 19.07 -3.41 0.56
C GLY A 412 19.29 -1.93 0.83
N SER A 413 19.40 -1.09 -0.21
CA SER A 413 19.44 0.36 -0.05
C SER A 413 18.09 0.93 0.36
N ILE A 414 18.12 2.14 0.93
CA ILE A 414 16.93 2.84 1.43
C ILE A 414 17.06 4.31 1.03
N ASP A 415 15.99 4.85 0.46
CA ASP A 415 15.79 6.29 0.31
C ASP A 415 14.71 6.76 1.29
N GLN A 416 14.86 8.00 1.78
CA GLN A 416 13.90 8.64 2.66
C GLN A 416 13.65 10.09 2.24
N ILE A 417 12.41 10.54 2.39
CA ILE A 417 12.04 11.95 2.35
C ILE A 417 11.08 12.27 3.49
N VAL A 418 11.02 13.53 3.90
CA VAL A 418 9.93 14.06 4.71
C VAL A 418 9.10 14.96 3.84
N ILE A 419 7.79 14.74 3.84
CA ILE A 419 6.87 15.62 3.14
C ILE A 419 6.25 16.60 4.13
N ASP A 420 6.50 17.89 3.87
CA ASP A 420 5.87 19.00 4.60
C ASP A 420 4.47 19.28 4.06
N ASP A 421 3.61 19.86 4.90
CA ASP A 421 2.35 20.49 4.52
C ASP A 421 1.33 19.58 3.78
N VAL A 422 1.51 18.26 3.85
CA VAL A 422 0.50 17.29 3.44
C VAL A 422 -0.36 16.94 4.64
N LEU A 423 -1.66 17.19 4.50
CA LEU A 423 -2.65 16.86 5.52
C LEU A 423 -2.79 15.36 5.72
N TYR A 424 -2.63 14.57 4.66
CA TYR A 424 -2.79 13.12 4.71
C TYR A 424 -2.22 12.40 3.47
N VAL A 425 -1.45 11.32 3.69
CA VAL A 425 -1.18 10.29 2.67
C VAL A 425 -2.34 9.29 2.75
N ASP A 426 -3.18 9.27 1.72
CA ASP A 426 -4.40 8.45 1.68
C ASP A 426 -4.07 6.97 1.48
N ALA A 427 -3.15 6.67 0.56
CA ALA A 427 -2.84 5.31 0.16
C ALA A 427 -1.40 5.17 -0.33
N VAL A 428 -0.89 3.95 -0.31
CA VAL A 428 0.43 3.60 -0.82
C VAL A 428 0.29 2.57 -1.93
N ASP A 429 0.87 2.88 -3.08
CA ASP A 429 0.75 2.12 -4.31
C ASP A 429 1.92 1.12 -4.46
N PRO A 430 1.67 -0.16 -4.75
CA PRO A 430 2.69 -1.16 -5.07
C PRO A 430 3.67 -0.77 -6.20
N ALA A 431 3.34 0.24 -7.02
CA ALA A 431 4.25 0.83 -7.98
C ALA A 431 5.36 1.73 -7.36
N GLY A 432 5.43 1.84 -6.02
CA GLY A 432 6.42 2.67 -5.33
C GLY A 432 6.01 4.14 -5.20
N ARG A 433 4.71 4.42 -5.31
CA ARG A 433 4.11 5.76 -5.27
C ARG A 433 3.18 5.89 -4.06
N PHE A 434 2.75 7.09 -3.76
CA PHE A 434 1.75 7.33 -2.73
C PHE A 434 0.71 8.33 -3.24
N GLU A 435 -0.49 8.24 -2.68
CA GLU A 435 -1.60 9.11 -3.02
C GLU A 435 -1.73 10.18 -1.93
N VAL A 436 -1.62 11.45 -2.34
CA VAL A 436 -1.91 12.58 -1.45
C VAL A 436 -3.33 13.05 -1.66
N ALA A 437 -3.96 13.38 -0.56
CA ALA A 437 -5.32 13.83 -0.52
C ALA A 437 -5.43 15.24 0.07
N ASP A 438 -6.59 15.87 -0.15
CA ASP A 438 -6.95 17.18 0.41
C ASP A 438 -6.13 18.38 -0.04
N VAL A 439 -5.57 18.29 -1.23
CA VAL A 439 -4.96 19.43 -1.88
C VAL A 439 -6.06 20.23 -2.56
N GLY A 440 -6.53 21.28 -1.87
CA GLY A 440 -7.58 22.20 -2.36
C GLY A 440 -7.28 22.85 -3.72
N GLU A 441 -6.11 22.58 -4.29
CA GLU A 441 -5.63 22.97 -5.61
C GLU A 441 -5.97 21.98 -6.73
N ILE A 442 -6.31 20.72 -6.43
CA ILE A 442 -6.67 19.70 -7.44
C ILE A 442 -8.17 19.40 -7.48
N ASP A 443 -9.01 20.43 -7.26
CA ASP A 443 -10.46 20.38 -7.44
C ASP A 443 -11.17 19.21 -6.72
N GLY A 444 -10.66 18.80 -5.55
CA GLY A 444 -11.23 17.69 -4.77
C GLY A 444 -10.92 16.31 -5.35
N ARG A 445 -9.75 16.13 -5.97
CA ARG A 445 -9.21 14.83 -6.37
C ARG A 445 -8.05 14.42 -5.46
N SER A 446 -7.56 13.20 -5.66
CA SER A 446 -6.27 12.76 -5.13
C SER A 446 -5.18 12.97 -6.18
N ALA A 447 -3.93 13.09 -5.74
CA ALA A 447 -2.77 13.12 -6.62
C ALA A 447 -1.85 11.95 -6.30
N ARG A 448 -1.46 11.23 -7.33
CA ARG A 448 -0.46 10.17 -7.25
C ARG A 448 0.90 10.82 -7.36
N VAL A 449 1.72 10.63 -6.34
CA VAL A 449 3.02 11.27 -6.21
C VAL A 449 4.10 10.19 -6.22
N ASP A 450 5.17 10.48 -6.95
CA ASP A 450 6.38 9.67 -7.01
C ASP A 450 7.44 10.29 -6.08
N PRO A 451 7.66 9.71 -4.87
CA PRO A 451 8.58 10.25 -3.88
C PRO A 451 10.05 10.09 -4.28
N PHE A 452 10.32 9.04 -5.05
CA PHE A 452 11.65 8.61 -5.43
C PHE A 452 11.62 8.34 -6.93
N PRO A 453 11.53 9.38 -7.77
CA PRO A 453 11.57 9.18 -9.21
C PRO A 453 12.81 8.33 -9.51
N ASP A 454 12.61 7.13 -10.06
CA ASP A 454 13.50 5.96 -10.05
C ASP A 454 14.84 6.16 -10.80
N GLY A 455 15.51 7.31 -10.65
CA GLY A 455 16.69 7.70 -11.41
C GLY A 455 16.50 7.69 -12.93
N VAL A 456 15.28 7.49 -13.45
CA VAL A 456 14.97 7.66 -14.89
C VAL A 456 15.23 9.12 -15.29
N ASP A 457 15.23 10.06 -14.33
CA ASP A 457 15.67 11.43 -14.56
C ASP A 457 17.15 11.57 -14.98
N THR A 458 17.98 10.52 -14.81
CA THR A 458 19.33 10.49 -15.41
C THR A 458 19.33 9.99 -16.86
N TRP A 459 18.28 9.26 -17.25
CA TRP A 459 18.07 8.79 -18.60
C TRP A 459 16.86 9.52 -19.20
N ASP A 460 17.11 10.71 -19.76
CA ASP A 460 16.12 11.49 -20.50
C ASP A 460 15.55 10.75 -21.75
N GLY A 461 16.15 9.61 -22.10
CA GLY A 461 15.73 8.79 -23.23
C GLY A 461 14.38 8.13 -22.98
N ARG A 462 13.55 8.10 -24.02
CA ARG A 462 12.35 7.26 -24.03
C ARG A 462 12.74 5.96 -24.73
N ALA A 463 12.09 4.86 -24.34
CA ALA A 463 12.13 3.67 -25.16
C ALA A 463 11.61 4.02 -26.56
N GLU A 464 12.43 3.74 -27.57
CA GLU A 464 12.06 3.88 -28.96
C GLU A 464 11.64 2.51 -29.48
N PHE A 465 10.52 2.45 -30.17
CA PHE A 465 10.06 1.23 -30.82
C PHE A 465 10.54 1.23 -32.26
N GLY A 466 11.09 0.11 -32.70
CA GLY A 466 11.56 -0.11 -34.07
C GLY A 466 10.42 -0.05 -35.09
N GLU A 467 10.68 -0.52 -36.32
CA GLU A 467 9.66 -0.52 -37.36
C GLU A 467 8.36 -1.22 -36.89
N PRO A 468 7.17 -0.66 -37.18
CA PRO A 468 5.91 -1.26 -36.78
C PRO A 468 5.81 -2.74 -37.16
N GLY A 469 5.38 -3.58 -36.22
CA GLY A 469 5.30 -5.04 -36.39
C GLY A 469 6.59 -5.82 -36.12
N THR A 470 7.73 -5.16 -35.86
CA THR A 470 8.94 -5.86 -35.40
C THR A 470 8.96 -6.08 -33.90
N GLY A 471 8.36 -5.14 -33.14
CA GLY A 471 8.41 -5.13 -31.69
C GLY A 471 9.80 -4.82 -31.12
N THR A 472 10.80 -4.46 -31.91
CA THR A 472 12.13 -4.18 -31.36
C THR A 472 12.08 -2.96 -30.45
N ILE A 473 12.74 -3.04 -29.28
CA ILE A 473 12.95 -1.92 -28.37
C ILE A 473 14.38 -1.42 -28.53
N GLU A 474 14.54 -0.12 -28.66
CA GLU A 474 15.81 0.59 -28.59
C GLU A 474 15.79 1.55 -27.40
N LEU A 475 16.90 1.62 -26.65
CA LEU A 475 17.02 2.47 -25.45
C LEU A 475 18.20 3.44 -25.64
N PRO A 476 18.07 4.45 -26.52
CA PRO A 476 19.17 5.36 -26.81
C PRO A 476 19.60 6.12 -25.55
N GLY A 477 20.90 6.09 -25.21
CA GLY A 477 21.44 6.80 -24.04
C GLY A 477 21.39 6.00 -22.73
N ILE A 478 20.84 4.78 -22.72
CA ILE A 478 20.63 4.02 -21.48
C ILE A 478 21.96 3.62 -20.83
N ASP A 479 22.91 3.15 -21.63
CA ASP A 479 24.21 2.69 -21.14
C ASP A 479 25.05 3.86 -20.61
N GLU A 480 24.91 5.05 -21.21
CA GLU A 480 25.52 6.27 -20.68
C GLU A 480 24.95 6.64 -19.30
N ALA A 481 23.66 6.45 -19.06
CA ALA A 481 23.05 6.66 -17.75
C ALA A 481 23.52 5.60 -16.73
N VAL A 482 23.64 4.33 -17.15
CA VAL A 482 24.24 3.26 -16.35
C VAL A 482 25.68 3.61 -15.95
N ASP A 483 26.49 4.05 -16.91
CA ASP A 483 27.88 4.44 -16.70
C ASP A 483 28.01 5.71 -15.82
N ALA A 484 27.00 6.60 -15.85
CA ALA A 484 26.90 7.75 -14.96
C ALA A 484 26.56 7.36 -13.51
N GLY A 485 26.30 6.08 -13.25
CA GLY A 485 26.09 5.55 -11.91
C GLY A 485 24.63 5.44 -11.50
N ALA A 486 23.71 5.28 -12.46
CA ALA A 486 22.33 4.96 -12.18
C ALA A 486 22.20 3.83 -11.14
N THR A 487 21.48 4.10 -10.05
CA THR A 487 21.28 3.17 -8.93
C THR A 487 20.37 2.00 -9.33
N TRP A 488 19.33 2.27 -10.13
CA TRP A 488 18.42 1.28 -10.70
C TRP A 488 19.11 0.24 -11.59
N ALA A 489 20.32 0.52 -12.08
CA ALA A 489 21.08 -0.42 -12.90
C ALA A 489 21.75 -1.54 -12.07
N THR A 490 21.61 -1.57 -10.75
CA THR A 490 22.22 -2.61 -9.90
C THR A 490 21.37 -3.88 -9.75
N SER A 491 20.07 -3.79 -10.09
CA SER A 491 19.10 -4.89 -10.08
C SER A 491 18.44 -5.02 -11.46
N PRO A 492 18.26 -6.24 -12.01
CA PRO A 492 17.65 -6.41 -13.33
C PRO A 492 16.15 -6.03 -13.31
N VAL A 493 15.49 -6.19 -12.16
CA VAL A 493 14.09 -5.83 -11.96
C VAL A 493 13.93 -4.31 -11.94
N GLU A 494 14.78 -3.61 -11.18
CA GLU A 494 14.77 -2.15 -11.11
C GLU A 494 15.15 -1.51 -12.45
N PHE A 495 16.12 -2.10 -13.17
CA PHE A 495 16.44 -1.68 -14.53
C PHE A 495 15.21 -1.75 -15.44
N ALA A 496 14.49 -2.88 -15.41
CA ALA A 496 13.31 -3.06 -16.26
C ALA A 496 12.15 -2.14 -15.85
N ALA A 497 11.96 -1.91 -14.54
CA ALA A 497 10.97 -0.97 -14.02
C ALA A 497 11.25 0.48 -14.50
N ALA A 498 12.51 0.91 -14.39
CA ALA A 498 12.98 2.21 -14.85
C ALA A 498 12.73 2.40 -16.36
N VAL A 499 13.09 1.41 -17.17
CA VAL A 499 12.93 1.45 -18.63
C VAL A 499 11.47 1.44 -19.07
N ALA A 500 10.62 0.63 -18.43
CA ALA A 500 9.20 0.56 -18.76
C ALA A 500 8.41 1.81 -18.33
N GLY A 501 9.03 2.73 -17.57
CA GLY A 501 8.37 3.88 -16.92
C GLY A 501 7.39 3.41 -15.85
N SER A 502 6.79 4.27 -15.05
CA SER A 502 5.80 3.80 -14.04
C SER A 502 4.45 3.44 -14.69
N PRO A 503 3.70 2.46 -14.15
CA PRO A 503 2.33 2.16 -14.59
C PRO A 503 1.36 3.32 -14.27
N GLU A 504 0.30 3.51 -15.07
CA GLU A 504 -0.81 4.44 -14.77
C GLU A 504 -1.70 3.94 -13.60
N VAL A 505 -2.67 4.75 -13.15
CA VAL A 505 -3.41 4.57 -11.88
C VAL A 505 -4.15 3.22 -11.78
N ASN A 506 -4.55 2.64 -12.92
CA ASN A 506 -5.25 1.35 -12.94
C ASN A 506 -4.38 0.22 -13.50
N GLU A 507 -3.17 0.50 -13.95
CA GLU A 507 -2.36 -0.49 -14.63
C GLU A 507 -1.74 -1.48 -13.64
N VAL A 508 -1.93 -2.77 -13.88
CA VAL A 508 -1.32 -3.84 -13.10
C VAL A 508 -0.01 -4.21 -13.74
N ARG A 509 1.09 -4.20 -12.97
CA ARG A 509 2.42 -4.56 -13.49
C ARG A 509 3.00 -5.76 -12.77
N THR A 510 3.51 -6.70 -13.56
CA THR A 510 4.39 -7.78 -13.10
C THR A 510 5.77 -7.63 -13.74
N ILE A 511 6.83 -7.97 -12.99
CA ILE A 511 8.20 -7.99 -13.48
C ILE A 511 8.85 -9.31 -13.08
N ASP A 512 9.13 -10.15 -14.07
CA ASP A 512 9.73 -11.47 -13.88
C ASP A 512 11.16 -11.49 -14.44
N ALA A 513 12.15 -11.63 -13.55
CA ALA A 513 13.57 -11.69 -13.93
C ALA A 513 14.09 -13.14 -13.90
N THR A 514 14.47 -13.67 -15.06
CA THR A 514 15.06 -15.00 -15.23
C THR A 514 16.55 -14.88 -15.54
N ARG A 515 17.38 -15.55 -14.73
CA ARG A 515 18.83 -15.63 -14.94
C ARG A 515 19.20 -16.81 -15.84
N TRP A 516 19.86 -16.54 -16.97
CA TRP A 516 20.36 -17.59 -17.88
C TRP A 516 21.80 -18.01 -17.56
N SER A 517 22.64 -17.04 -17.23
CA SER A 517 24.05 -17.26 -16.90
C SER A 517 24.51 -16.35 -15.77
N GLU A 518 25.79 -16.36 -15.43
CA GLU A 518 26.30 -15.54 -14.33
C GLU A 518 26.07 -14.03 -14.57
N GLY A 519 26.17 -13.59 -15.83
CA GLY A 519 25.99 -12.19 -16.23
C GLY A 519 24.79 -11.91 -17.12
N GLU A 520 24.03 -12.91 -17.58
CA GLU A 520 22.95 -12.72 -18.56
C GLU A 520 21.58 -13.01 -17.96
N TRP A 521 20.65 -12.07 -18.19
CA TRP A 521 19.31 -12.08 -17.65
C TRP A 521 18.28 -11.75 -18.73
N THR A 522 17.12 -12.37 -18.63
CA THR A 522 15.91 -11.92 -19.34
C THR A 522 14.92 -11.40 -18.31
N VAL A 523 14.40 -10.21 -18.54
CA VAL A 523 13.39 -9.59 -17.69
C VAL A 523 12.13 -9.36 -18.51
N GLU A 524 11.03 -9.95 -18.06
CA GLU A 524 9.71 -9.77 -18.65
C GLU A 524 8.90 -8.78 -17.80
N VAL A 525 8.51 -7.65 -18.38
CA VAL A 525 7.60 -6.67 -17.78
C VAL A 525 6.26 -6.79 -18.48
N THR A 526 5.22 -7.19 -17.75
CA THR A 526 3.86 -7.21 -18.28
C THR A 526 3.04 -6.14 -17.56
N THR A 527 2.43 -5.24 -18.33
CA THR A 527 1.51 -4.23 -17.82
C THR A 527 0.13 -4.49 -18.43
N SER A 528 -0.87 -4.75 -17.59
CA SER A 528 -2.26 -5.01 -17.99
C SER A 528 -3.20 -3.98 -17.37
N ASN A 529 -4.51 -4.11 -17.64
CA ASN A 529 -5.53 -3.17 -17.17
C ASN A 529 -5.28 -1.74 -17.67
N LEU A 530 -4.77 -1.63 -18.90
CA LEU A 530 -4.52 -0.37 -19.59
C LEU A 530 -5.85 0.37 -19.80
N PHE A 531 -5.80 1.71 -19.80
CA PHE A 531 -6.98 2.55 -20.10
C PHE A 531 -7.43 2.50 -21.58
N ASP A 532 -6.67 1.80 -22.42
CA ASP A 532 -6.93 1.61 -23.84
C ASP A 532 -8.03 0.54 -24.05
N ASP A 533 -9.04 0.85 -24.85
CA ASP A 533 -10.19 -0.05 -25.11
C ASP A 533 -9.89 -1.13 -26.16
N SER A 534 -8.71 -1.10 -26.74
CA SER A 534 -8.22 -1.99 -27.79
C SER A 534 -7.10 -2.90 -27.28
N VAL A 535 -6.22 -2.38 -26.41
CA VAL A 535 -5.09 -3.13 -25.82
C VAL A 535 -5.44 -3.64 -24.43
N GLU A 536 -5.33 -4.94 -24.23
CA GLU A 536 -5.55 -5.59 -22.93
C GLU A 536 -4.30 -5.52 -22.04
N ALA A 537 -3.14 -5.81 -22.63
CA ALA A 537 -1.86 -5.81 -21.94
C ALA A 537 -0.72 -5.52 -22.90
N VAL A 538 0.36 -4.92 -22.38
CA VAL A 538 1.65 -4.81 -23.07
C VAL A 538 2.70 -5.64 -22.34
N ARG A 539 3.65 -6.16 -23.09
CA ARG A 539 4.76 -6.96 -22.57
C ARG A 539 6.07 -6.52 -23.19
N TRP A 540 7.05 -6.31 -22.32
CA TRP A 540 8.44 -5.99 -22.65
C TRP A 540 9.29 -7.18 -22.23
N VAL A 541 10.12 -7.69 -23.13
CA VAL A 541 11.10 -8.74 -22.84
C VAL A 541 12.47 -8.15 -23.09
N LEU A 542 13.20 -7.85 -22.01
CA LEU A 542 14.51 -7.22 -22.04
C LEU A 542 15.59 -8.29 -21.82
N VAL A 543 16.65 -8.25 -22.62
CA VAL A 543 17.88 -9.02 -22.39
C VAL A 543 18.92 -8.08 -21.82
N LEU A 544 19.40 -8.40 -20.62
CA LEU A 544 20.33 -7.58 -19.86
C LEU A 544 21.64 -8.34 -19.62
N THR A 545 22.75 -7.62 -19.69
CA THR A 545 24.07 -8.12 -19.32
C THR A 545 24.63 -7.38 -18.12
N ARG A 546 25.21 -8.10 -17.18
CA ARG A 546 25.87 -7.52 -16.01
C ARG A 546 27.34 -7.29 -16.33
N GLY A 547 27.76 -6.03 -16.29
CA GLY A 547 29.16 -5.65 -16.45
C GLY A 547 30.04 -5.99 -15.24
N ASP A 548 31.35 -5.83 -15.41
CA ASP A 548 32.35 -6.04 -14.35
C ASP A 548 32.18 -5.07 -13.17
N ASP A 549 31.48 -3.95 -13.39
CA ASP A 549 31.11 -2.96 -12.39
C ASP A 549 29.87 -3.38 -11.56
N GLY A 550 29.31 -4.55 -11.85
CA GLY A 550 28.14 -5.09 -11.17
C GLY A 550 26.82 -4.47 -11.61
N ARG A 551 26.80 -3.63 -12.66
CA ARG A 551 25.58 -3.00 -13.20
C ARG A 551 25.08 -3.68 -14.47
N PHE A 552 23.77 -3.66 -14.65
CA PHE A 552 23.06 -4.16 -15.82
C PHE A 552 23.09 -3.14 -16.96
N ARG A 553 23.32 -3.64 -18.17
CA ARG A 553 23.30 -2.90 -19.43
C ARG A 553 22.32 -3.57 -20.38
N PHE A 554 21.70 -2.77 -21.23
CA PHE A 554 20.71 -3.26 -22.18
C PHE A 554 21.42 -3.91 -23.37
N GLU A 555 21.08 -5.18 -23.67
CA GLU A 555 21.60 -5.85 -24.86
C GLU A 555 20.58 -5.83 -26.01
N SER A 556 19.33 -6.17 -25.72
CA SER A 556 18.23 -6.12 -26.68
C SER A 556 16.88 -6.15 -25.97
N GLY A 557 15.81 -5.79 -26.68
CA GLY A 557 14.47 -5.82 -26.12
C GLY A 557 13.39 -6.06 -27.17
N GLN A 558 12.30 -6.68 -26.75
CA GLN A 558 11.10 -6.86 -27.56
C GLN A 558 9.88 -6.33 -26.81
N TRP A 559 9.03 -5.61 -27.52
CA TRP A 559 7.72 -5.14 -27.11
C TRP A 559 6.66 -5.90 -27.89
N SER A 560 5.58 -6.23 -27.21
CA SER A 560 4.41 -6.89 -27.78
C SER A 560 3.17 -6.50 -26.97
N GLN A 561 1.99 -6.69 -27.54
CA GLN A 561 0.72 -6.42 -26.85
C GLN A 561 -0.30 -7.53 -27.09
N SER A 562 -1.22 -7.72 -26.14
CA SER A 562 -2.45 -8.50 -26.30
C SER A 562 -3.60 -7.53 -26.51
N CYS A 563 -4.52 -7.84 -27.41
CA CYS A 563 -5.71 -7.03 -27.63
C CYS A 563 -6.87 -7.50 -26.77
N GLN A 564 -7.77 -6.58 -26.45
CA GLN A 564 -9.06 -6.91 -25.84
C GLN A 564 -9.84 -7.94 -26.69
N PRO A 565 -10.69 -8.79 -26.10
CA PRO A 565 -11.50 -9.76 -26.84
C PRO A 565 -12.27 -9.14 -28.00
N GLY A 566 -12.02 -9.64 -29.21
CA GLY A 566 -12.66 -9.15 -30.44
C GLY A 566 -11.99 -7.92 -31.08
N ARG A 567 -10.85 -7.45 -30.53
CA ARG A 567 -10.07 -6.31 -31.03
C ARG A 567 -8.76 -6.71 -31.70
N GLY A 568 -8.55 -7.98 -32.02
CA GLY A 568 -7.36 -8.43 -32.74
C GLY A 568 -6.80 -9.74 -32.19
N HIS A 569 -5.48 -9.82 -32.10
CA HIS A 569 -4.78 -10.97 -31.53
C HIS A 569 -4.90 -10.97 -30.00
N GLN A 570 -5.11 -12.14 -29.42
CA GLN A 570 -5.16 -12.34 -27.95
C GLN A 570 -3.84 -12.88 -27.41
N GLU A 571 -2.92 -13.26 -28.30
CA GLU A 571 -1.55 -13.58 -27.94
C GLU A 571 -0.73 -12.30 -28.07
N PHE A 572 0.33 -12.20 -27.28
CA PHE A 572 1.28 -11.09 -27.37
C PHE A 572 1.93 -11.04 -28.76
N SER A 573 1.62 -9.99 -29.52
CA SER A 573 2.18 -9.71 -30.84
C SER A 573 2.60 -8.24 -30.92
N PRO A 574 3.64 -7.90 -31.70
CA PRO A 574 3.95 -6.50 -32.01
C PRO A 574 2.97 -5.85 -33.00
N ASP A 575 2.02 -6.62 -33.54
CA ASP A 575 0.95 -6.11 -34.40
C ASP A 575 0.01 -5.15 -33.62
N LEU A 576 -0.66 -4.26 -34.34
CA LEU A 576 -1.59 -3.31 -33.75
C LEU A 576 -2.97 -3.96 -33.49
N CYS A 577 -3.57 -3.62 -32.35
CA CYS A 577 -4.98 -3.87 -32.09
C CYS A 577 -5.89 -3.00 -32.99
N ILE A 578 -7.15 -3.43 -33.16
CA ILE A 578 -8.13 -2.91 -34.14
C ILE A 578 -9.13 -1.93 -33.52
#